data_AF-A2BKS4-F1
#
_entry.id   AF-A2BKS4-F1
#
_cell.length_a   1.000
_cell.length_b   1.000
_cell.length_c   1.000
_cell.angle_alpha   90.00
_cell.angle_beta   90.00
_cell.angle_gamma   90.00
#
_symmetry.space_group_name_H-M   'P 1'
#
loop_
_entity.id
_entity.type
_entity.pdbx_description
1 polymer ?
#
loop_
_entity_poly.entity_id
_entity_poly.type
_entity_poly.pdbx_seq_one_letter_code
_entity_poly.pdbx_strand_id
1 'polypeptide(L)' 'MRSVFGCYMCWLYCPEHVIEMAAGRGPRGQDIPVIDYEYCKGCGVCAQVCPVKAISMVSEEEFLKKMQEQG' A
#
# COMPACT_ATOMS: atom_id res chain seq x y z
N MET A 1 7.08 16.04 -2.66
CA MET A 1 8.21 15.40 -1.95
C MET A 1 8.22 13.93 -2.31
N ARG A 2 9.24 13.41 -3.01
CA ARG A 2 9.34 11.99 -3.39
C ARG A 2 10.45 11.38 -2.52
N SER A 3 10.15 11.08 -1.26
CA SER A 3 11.16 10.63 -0.30
C SER A 3 11.80 9.32 -0.75
N VAL A 4 13.13 9.27 -0.65
CA VAL A 4 13.96 8.10 -0.94
C VAL A 4 13.77 7.01 0.11
N PHE A 5 13.36 7.40 1.33
CA PHE A 5 13.00 6.52 2.44
C PHE A 5 11.47 6.52 2.63
N GLY A 6 10.88 5.33 2.84
CA GLY A 6 9.45 5.21 3.15
C GLY A 6 9.11 5.92 4.46
N CYS A 7 7.96 6.60 4.51
CA CYS A 7 7.51 7.29 5.74
C CYS A 7 6.89 6.34 6.79
N TYR A 8 6.62 5.08 6.41
CA TYR A 8 6.01 4.04 7.24
C TYR A 8 4.66 4.39 7.90
N MET A 9 4.01 5.48 7.46
CA MET A 9 2.71 5.91 8.01
C MET A 9 1.61 4.87 7.78
N CYS A 10 1.58 4.22 6.61
CA CYS A 10 0.59 3.18 6.36
C CYS A 10 0.74 2.01 7.34
N TRP A 11 1.98 1.59 7.62
CA TRP A 11 2.29 0.55 8.60
C TRP A 11 1.88 0.95 10.01
N LEU A 12 2.31 2.14 10.47
CA LEU A 12 2.05 2.63 11.82
C LEU A 12 0.57 2.83 12.14
N TYR A 13 -0.23 3.25 11.16
CA TYR A 13 -1.65 3.57 11.35
C TYR A 13 -2.61 2.46 10.90
N CYS A 14 -2.10 1.32 10.43
CA CYS A 14 -2.98 0.21 10.07
C CYS A 14 -3.59 -0.40 11.34
N PRO A 15 -4.91 -0.31 11.56
CA PRO A 15 -5.53 -0.83 12.79
C PRO A 15 -5.40 -2.36 12.90
N GLU A 16 -5.39 -3.04 11.76
CA GLU A 16 -5.27 -4.50 11.66
C GLU A 16 -3.82 -4.99 11.70
N HIS A 17 -2.83 -4.09 11.62
CA HIS A 17 -1.40 -4.44 11.54
C HIS A 17 -1.04 -5.39 10.38
N VAL A 18 -1.75 -5.31 9.25
CA VAL A 18 -1.59 -6.22 8.08
C VAL A 18 -0.61 -5.71 7.02
N ILE A 19 0.17 -4.68 7.35
CA ILE A 19 1.14 -4.10 6.42
C ILE A 19 2.52 -4.55 6.87
N GLU A 20 3.36 -5.01 5.96
CA GLU A 20 4.76 -5.38 6.21
C GLU A 20 5.68 -4.64 5.25
N MET A 21 6.96 -4.48 5.62
CA MET A 21 7.96 -3.87 4.74
C MET A 21 8.79 -4.96 4.07
N ALA A 22 8.51 -5.20 2.78
CA ALA A 22 9.28 -6.15 2.00
C ALA A 22 10.64 -5.56 1.64
N ALA A 23 11.68 -6.10 2.27
CA ALA A 23 13.03 -5.59 2.16
C ALA A 23 13.54 -5.65 0.71
N GLY A 24 14.09 -4.52 0.23
CA GLY A 24 14.75 -4.45 -1.07
C GLY A 24 13.89 -4.71 -2.31
N ARG A 25 12.55 -4.78 -2.19
CA ARG A 25 11.66 -5.07 -3.34
C ARG A 25 11.25 -3.85 -4.16
N GLY A 26 11.67 -2.66 -3.75
CA GLY A 26 11.42 -1.43 -4.50
C GLY A 26 12.28 -1.31 -5.76
N PRO A 27 11.90 -0.45 -6.72
CA PRO A 27 12.61 -0.27 -8.00
C PRO A 27 14.05 0.25 -7.88
N ARG A 28 14.48 0.67 -6.68
CA ARG A 28 15.85 1.10 -6.38
C ARG A 28 16.47 0.28 -5.25
N GLY A 29 15.93 -0.91 -4.95
CA GLY A 29 16.37 -1.75 -3.84
C GLY A 29 16.00 -1.23 -2.46
N GLN A 30 15.01 -0.34 -2.36
CA GLN A 30 14.46 0.12 -1.08
C GLN A 30 13.29 -0.76 -0.62
N ASP A 31 13.01 -0.75 0.68
CA ASP A 31 11.87 -1.47 1.25
C ASP A 31 10.55 -0.87 0.78
N ILE A 32 9.55 -1.72 0.50
CA ILE A 32 8.21 -1.30 0.08
C ILE A 32 7.14 -1.93 0.97
N PRO A 33 6.03 -1.21 1.25
CA PRO A 33 4.92 -1.77 2.00
C PRO A 33 4.21 -2.84 1.16
N VAL A 34 3.94 -3.99 1.76
CA VAL A 34 3.11 -5.08 1.24
C VAL A 34 1.93 -5.24 2.18
N ILE A 35 0.73 -5.41 1.62
CA ILE A 35 -0.51 -5.54 2.39
C ILE A 35 -0.96 -6.98 2.27
N ASP A 36 -1.21 -7.60 3.41
CA ASP A 36 -1.95 -8.85 3.45
C ASP A 36 -3.44 -8.55 3.23
N TYR A 37 -3.90 -8.77 2.01
CA TYR A 37 -5.29 -8.52 1.62
C TYR A 37 -6.26 -9.56 2.19
N GLU A 38 -5.79 -10.71 2.68
CA GLU A 38 -6.65 -11.72 3.32
C GLU A 38 -7.21 -11.20 4.65
N TYR A 39 -6.37 -10.47 5.41
CA TYR A 39 -6.75 -9.90 6.70
C TYR A 39 -7.15 -8.43 6.64
N CYS A 40 -6.83 -7.72 5.54
CA CYS A 40 -7.22 -6.33 5.33
C CYS A 40 -8.74 -6.15 5.30
N LYS A 41 -9.26 -5.20 6.10
CA LYS A 41 -10.69 -4.85 6.14
C LYS A 41 -11.10 -3.72 5.20
N GLY A 42 -10.16 -3.15 4.44
CA GLY A 42 -10.47 -2.06 3.50
C GLY A 42 -10.86 -0.73 4.15
N CYS A 43 -10.41 -0.45 5.39
CA CYS A 43 -10.78 0.77 6.13
C CYS A 43 -10.25 2.09 5.51
N GLY A 44 -9.26 2.02 4.62
CA GLY A 44 -8.73 3.18 3.89
C GLY A 44 -7.82 4.14 4.68
N VAL A 45 -7.55 3.88 5.96
CA VAL A 45 -6.68 4.73 6.80
C VAL A 45 -5.31 4.94 6.16
N CYS A 46 -4.70 3.88 5.63
CA CYS A 46 -3.41 3.94 4.94
C CYS A 46 -3.38 4.95 3.77
N ALA A 47 -4.47 5.05 2.99
CA ALA A 47 -4.60 6.01 1.89
C ALA A 47 -4.87 7.45 2.38
N GLN A 48 -5.57 7.59 3.50
CA GLN A 48 -5.81 8.88 4.14
C GLN A 48 -4.50 9.48 4.67
N VAL A 49 -3.74 8.73 5.47
CA VAL A 49 -2.53 9.21 6.14
C VAL A 49 -1.32 9.33 5.23
N CYS A 50 -1.35 8.74 4.03
CA CYS A 50 -0.20 8.78 3.12
C CYS A 50 0.04 10.22 2.62
N PRO A 51 1.17 10.86 2.98
CA PRO A 51 1.42 12.26 2.63
C PRO A 51 1.72 12.46 1.14
N VAL A 52 2.13 11.39 0.46
CA VAL A 52 2.51 11.38 -0.96
C VAL A 52 1.50 10.64 -1.83
N LYS A 53 0.37 10.19 -1.25
CA LYS A 53 -0.68 9.42 -1.94
C LYS A 53 -0.15 8.23 -2.75
N ALA A 54 0.81 7.50 -2.17
CA ALA A 54 1.38 6.28 -2.75
C ALA A 54 0.41 5.09 -2.76
N ILE A 55 -0.67 5.16 -1.99
CA ILE A 55 -1.72 4.15 -1.91
C ILE A 55 -3.09 4.81 -2.10
N SER A 56 -3.98 4.14 -2.84
CA SER A 56 -5.32 4.60 -3.17
C SER A 56 -6.34 3.48 -2.90
N MET A 57 -7.51 3.85 -2.38
CA MET A 57 -8.66 2.96 -2.33
C MET A 57 -9.38 2.98 -3.67
N VAL A 58 -9.75 1.80 -4.16
CA VAL A 58 -10.54 1.61 -5.39
C VAL A 58 -11.68 0.65 -5.08
N SER A 59 -12.74 0.72 -5.88
CA SER A 59 -13.79 -0.30 -5.83
C SER A 59 -13.26 -1.66 -6.30
N GLU A 60 -13.92 -2.74 -5.88
CA GLU A 60 -13.59 -4.09 -6.34
C GLU A 60 -13.74 -4.20 -7.87
N GLU A 61 -14.76 -3.58 -8.45
CA GLU A 61 -14.96 -3.55 -9.90
C GLU A 61 -13.77 -2.90 -10.62
N GLU A 62 -13.28 -1.76 -10.13
CA GLU A 62 -12.09 -1.09 -10.68
C GLU A 62 -10.81 -1.91 -10.49
N PHE A 63 -10.70 -2.63 -9.37
CA PHE A 63 -9.57 -3.50 -9.09
C PHE A 63 -9.50 -4.67 -10.07
N LEU A 64 -10.63 -5.36 -10.29
CA LEU A 64 -10.72 -6.49 -11.20
C LEU A 64 -10.43 -6.09 -12.65
N LYS A 65 -10.94 -4.94 -13.11
CA LYS A 65 -10.62 -4.40 -14.44
C LYS A 65 -9.11 -4.21 -14.62
N LYS A 66 -8.43 -3.62 -13.64
CA LYS A 66 -6.98 -3.40 -13.68
C LYS A 66 -6.17 -4.71 -13.69
N MET A 67 -6.64 -5.75 -13.01
CA MET A 67 -5.99 -7.07 -13.04
C MET A 67 -6.12 -7.76 -14.40
N GLN A 68 -7.24 -7.56 -15.09
CA GLN A 68 -7.46 -8.13 -16.43
C GLN A 68 -6.63 -7.43 -17.51
N GLU A 69 -6.33 -6.14 -17.33
CA GLU A 69 -5.55 -5.32 -18.28
C GLU A 69 -4.02 -5.44 -18.11
N GLN A 70 -3.55 -5.98 -16.98
CA GLN A 70 -2.12 -6.15 -16.68
C GLN A 70 -1.59 -7.57 -16.95
N GLY A 71 -2.34 -8.37 -17.72
CA GLY A 71 -1.95 -9.68 -18.24
C GLY A 71 -1.08 -9.59 -19.48
#